data_AF-A0A2P8FUE3-F1
#
_entry.id   AF-A0A2P8FUE3-F1
#
_cell.length_a   1.000
_cell.length_b   1.000
_cell.length_c   1.000
_cell.angle_alpha   90.00
_cell.angle_beta   90.00
_cell.angle_gamma   90.00
#
_symmetry.space_group_name_H-M   'P 1'
#
loop_
_entity.id
_entity.type
_entity.pdbx_description
1 polymer ?
#
loop_
_entity_poly.entity_id
_entity_poly.type
_entity_poly.pdbx_seq_one_letter_code
_entity_poly.pdbx_strand_id
1 'polypeptide(L)'
;MSKLIRREKELKVLEQAKESATSQFIAVYGRRRVGKTFLIREAFQQDFAFYLTGVANVNLQQNLSNFQRALQKHQPDEPSSIPENWFAAFGNWKSCYLKAIRKGK
;
A
#
# COMPACT_ATOMS: atom_id res chain seq x y z
N MET A 1 19.54 -2.14 -9.80
CA MET A 1 19.15 -1.40 -8.59
C MET A 1 19.44 0.07 -8.81
N SER A 2 18.46 0.95 -8.60
CA SER A 2 18.66 2.38 -8.72
C SER A 2 19.28 2.90 -7.41
N LYS A 3 20.48 3.50 -7.48
CA LYS A 3 21.17 3.99 -6.28
C LYS A 3 20.50 5.28 -5.83
N LEU A 4 19.73 5.23 -4.73
CA LEU A 4 19.20 6.44 -4.09
C LEU A 4 20.33 7.23 -3.44
N ILE A 5 20.61 8.42 -3.97
CA ILE A 5 21.67 9.30 -3.47
C ILE A 5 21.13 10.12 -2.28
N ARG A 6 21.89 10.18 -1.16
CA ARG A 6 21.60 10.99 0.04
C ARG A 6 20.25 10.67 0.74
N ARG A 7 19.80 9.42 0.72
CA ARG A 7 18.59 8.97 1.44
C ARG A 7 18.85 7.85 2.47
N GLU A 8 20.10 7.67 2.87
CA GLU A 8 20.55 6.59 3.75
C GLU A 8 19.83 6.61 5.11
N LYS A 9 19.59 7.80 5.67
CA LYS A 9 18.89 7.95 6.95
C LYS A 9 17.43 7.53 6.84
N GLU A 10 16.73 7.97 5.79
CA GLU A 10 15.33 7.61 5.59
C GLU A 10 15.16 6.13 5.25
N LEU A 11 16.06 5.56 4.44
CA LEU A 11 16.07 4.12 4.13
C LEU A 11 16.24 3.29 5.40
N LYS A 12 17.19 3.66 6.26
CA LYS A 12 17.41 2.97 7.54
C LYS A 12 16.18 2.95 8.44
N VAL A 13 15.42 4.05 8.50
CA VAL A 13 14.15 4.11 9.26
C VAL A 13 13.10 3.17 8.67
N LEU A 14 12.99 3.12 7.33
CA LEU A 14 12.04 2.23 6.65
C LEU A 14 12.41 0.75 6.79
N GLU A 15 13.70 0.42 6.74
CA GLU A 15 14.22 -0.94 6.96
C GLU A 15 13.95 -1.42 8.39
N GLN A 16 14.26 -0.59 9.39
CA GLN A 16 13.97 -0.90 10.79
C GLN A 16 12.47 -1.11 11.02
N ALA A 17 11.62 -0.32 10.37
CA ALA A 17 10.18 -0.51 10.45
C ALA A 17 9.70 -1.79 9.75
N LYS A 18 10.38 -2.22 8.68
CA LYS A 18 10.09 -3.49 7.97
C LYS A 18 10.43 -4.71 8.84
N GLU A 19 11.52 -4.64 9.59
CA GLU A 19 12.02 -5.73 10.44
C GLU A 19 11.35 -5.79 11.82
N SER A 20 10.64 -4.73 12.22
CA SER A 20 9.93 -4.65 13.49
C SER A 20 8.87 -5.75 13.63
N ALA A 21 8.88 -6.45 14.78
CA ALA A 21 7.83 -7.41 15.16
C ALA A 21 6.48 -6.74 15.47
N THR A 22 6.45 -5.41 15.62
CA THR A 22 5.26 -4.61 15.92
C THR A 22 4.84 -3.78 14.72
N SER A 23 3.54 -3.49 14.59
CA SER A 23 3.01 -2.65 13.53
C SER A 23 3.50 -1.21 13.65
N GLN A 24 3.98 -0.64 12.54
CA GLN A 24 4.51 0.70 12.46
C GLN A 24 3.62 1.60 11.60
N PHE A 25 3.40 2.84 12.03
CA PHE A 25 2.73 3.86 11.24
C PHE A 25 3.73 4.96 10.87
N ILE A 26 4.03 5.09 9.57
CA ILE A 26 5.07 6.00 9.07
C ILE A 26 4.44 7.04 8.16
N ALA A 27 4.61 8.32 8.52
CA ALA A 27 4.21 9.45 7.69
C ALA A 27 5.45 10.05 6.99
N VAL A 28 5.50 9.97 5.66
CA VAL A 28 6.58 10.58 4.86
C VAL A 28 6.08 11.89 4.23
N TYR A 29 6.66 13.02 4.64
CA TYR A 29 6.25 14.36 4.18
C TYR A 29 7.43 15.15 3.56
N GLY A 30 7.12 16.26 2.89
CA GLY A 30 8.11 17.13 2.24
C GLY A 30 7.60 17.79 0.96
N ARG A 31 8.45 18.61 0.30
CA ARG A 31 8.09 19.34 -0.94
C ARG A 31 7.57 18.45 -2.06
N ARG A 32 6.74 19.00 -2.95
CA ARG A 32 6.29 18.31 -4.19
C ARG A 32 7.52 17.91 -5.02
N ARG A 33 7.47 16.77 -5.71
CA ARG A 33 8.51 16.24 -6.62
C ARG A 33 9.86 15.81 -6.01
N VAL A 34 10.02 15.77 -4.69
CA VAL A 34 11.26 15.26 -4.04
C VAL A 34 11.43 13.73 -4.07
N GLY A 35 10.58 13.00 -4.80
CA GLY A 35 10.68 11.54 -4.93
C GLY A 35 10.21 10.71 -3.74
N LYS A 36 9.27 11.22 -2.91
CA LYS A 36 8.80 10.49 -1.71
C LYS A 36 8.19 9.11 -2.03
N THR A 37 7.30 9.06 -3.04
CA THR A 37 6.69 7.79 -3.49
C THR A 37 7.73 6.83 -4.03
N PHE A 38 8.74 7.36 -4.73
CA PHE A 38 9.86 6.58 -5.24
C PHE A 38 10.71 6.00 -4.11
N LEU A 39 11.00 6.79 -3.08
CA LEU A 39 11.72 6.33 -1.88
C LEU A 39 11.02 5.14 -1.21
N ILE A 40 9.71 5.25 -0.95
CA ILE A 40 8.93 4.15 -0.33
C ILE A 40 8.99 2.91 -1.22
N ARG A 41 8.76 3.08 -2.52
CA ARG A 41 8.77 1.98 -3.49
C ARG A 41 10.10 1.24 -3.58
N GLU A 42 11.22 1.96 -3.61
CA GLU A 42 12.55 1.34 -3.65
C GLU A 42 12.91 0.73 -2.29
N ALA A 43 12.58 1.37 -1.17
CA ALA A 43 12.85 0.84 0.18
C ALA A 43 12.20 -0.52 0.40
N PHE A 44 10.99 -0.71 -0.12
CA PHE A 44 10.27 -1.98 -0.04
C PHE A 44 10.45 -2.84 -1.30
N GLN A 45 11.30 -2.46 -2.27
CA GLN A 45 11.54 -3.23 -3.51
C GLN A 45 10.26 -3.58 -4.30
N GLN A 46 9.26 -2.69 -4.28
CA GLN A 46 7.90 -2.94 -4.80
C GLN A 46 7.16 -4.12 -4.13
N ASP A 47 7.69 -4.69 -3.04
CA ASP A 47 7.11 -5.78 -2.26
C ASP A 47 6.09 -5.22 -1.27
N PHE A 48 4.85 -5.11 -1.75
CA PHE A 48 3.72 -4.66 -0.95
C PHE A 48 2.61 -5.71 -0.97
N ALA A 49 2.15 -6.09 0.21
CA ALA A 49 0.92 -6.88 0.36
C ALA A 49 -0.29 -6.15 -0.24
N PHE A 50 -0.30 -4.80 -0.18
CA PHE A 50 -1.30 -3.95 -0.77
C PHE A 50 -0.77 -2.53 -0.95
N TYR A 51 -1.06 -1.93 -2.11
CA TYR A 51 -0.69 -0.55 -2.41
C TYR A 51 -1.85 0.20 -3.02
N LEU A 52 -2.16 1.39 -2.48
CA LEU A 52 -3.20 2.27 -2.98
C LEU A 52 -2.70 3.71 -3.02
N THR A 53 -3.03 4.42 -4.10
CA THR A 53 -2.89 5.88 -4.18
C THR A 53 -4.28 6.50 -4.05
N GLY A 54 -4.53 7.27 -3.00
CA GLY A 54 -5.76 8.04 -2.86
C GLY A 54 -5.86 9.15 -3.91
N VAL A 55 -7.08 9.44 -4.37
CA VAL A 55 -7.33 10.55 -5.31
C VAL A 55 -7.87 11.73 -4.50
N ALA A 56 -7.26 12.91 -4.67
CA ALA A 56 -7.72 14.12 -4.02
C ALA A 56 -8.95 14.69 -4.75
N ASN A 57 -9.82 15.40 -4.02
CA ASN A 57 -11.01 16.08 -4.56
C ASN A 57 -12.03 15.16 -5.24
N VAL A 58 -12.12 13.89 -4.83
CA VAL A 58 -13.17 12.96 -5.27
C VAL A 58 -14.04 12.56 -4.09
N ASN A 59 -15.27 12.12 -4.38
CA ASN A 59 -16.18 11.68 -3.34
C ASN A 59 -15.77 10.31 -2.76
N LEU A 60 -16.42 9.92 -1.67
CA LEU A 60 -16.12 8.65 -0.98
C LEU A 60 -16.29 7.45 -1.93
N GLN A 61 -17.39 7.39 -2.69
CA GLN A 61 -17.68 6.29 -3.61
C GLN A 61 -16.59 6.12 -4.68
N GLN A 62 -16.07 7.22 -5.22
CA GLN A 62 -14.96 7.20 -6.17
C GLN A 62 -13.66 6.69 -5.52
N ASN A 63 -13.37 7.07 -4.28
CA ASN A 63 -12.23 6.53 -3.54
C ASN A 63 -12.39 5.03 -3.23
N LEU A 64 -13.60 4.58 -2.88
CA LEU A 64 -13.91 3.17 -2.63
C LEU A 64 -13.84 2.34 -3.91
N SER A 65 -14.27 2.88 -5.05
CA SER A 65 -14.07 2.27 -6.37
C SER A 65 -12.58 2.18 -6.73
N ASN A 66 -11.78 3.21 -6.43
CA ASN A 66 -10.33 3.15 -6.60
C ASN A 66 -9.67 2.09 -5.68
N PHE A 67 -10.16 1.94 -4.44
CA PHE A 67 -9.73 0.88 -3.53
C PHE A 67 -10.06 -0.51 -4.10
N GLN A 68 -11.29 -0.73 -4.55
CA GLN A 68 -11.72 -1.98 -5.19
C GLN A 68 -10.84 -2.30 -6.41
N ARG A 69 -10.54 -1.31 -7.26
CA ARG A 69 -9.65 -1.50 -8.40
C ARG A 69 -8.23 -1.91 -7.98
N ALA A 70 -7.71 -1.31 -6.91
CA ALA A 70 -6.41 -1.72 -6.35
C ALA A 70 -6.45 -3.16 -5.83
N LEU A 71 -7.55 -3.56 -5.17
CA LEU A 71 -7.74 -4.92 -4.67
C LEU A 71 -7.81 -5.96 -5.79
N GLN A 72 -8.58 -5.69 -6.85
CA GLN A 72 -8.69 -6.57 -8.02
C GLN A 72 -7.36 -6.77 -8.74
N LYS A 73 -6.49 -5.74 -8.76
CA LYS A 73 -5.15 -5.87 -9.33
C LYS A 73 -4.30 -6.90 -8.58
N HIS A 74 -4.49 -7.04 -7.28
CA HIS A 74 -3.79 -8.04 -6.46
C HIS A 74 -4.50 -9.41 -6.48
N GLN A 75 -5.80 -9.47 -6.78
CA GLN A 75 -6.62 -10.68 -6.78
C GLN A 75 -7.62 -10.68 -7.96
N PRO A 76 -7.19 -11.00 -9.19
CA PRO A 76 -8.04 -10.89 -10.37
C PRO A 76 -9.21 -11.88 -10.40
N ASP A 77 -9.07 -13.02 -9.71
CA ASP A 77 -10.06 -14.11 -9.75
C ASP A 77 -11.25 -13.92 -8.79
N GLU A 78 -11.25 -12.88 -7.94
CA GLU A 78 -12.38 -12.62 -7.05
C GLU A 78 -13.22 -11.42 -7.54
N PRO A 79 -14.48 -11.66 -7.93
CA PRO A 79 -15.40 -10.56 -8.19
C PRO A 79 -15.64 -9.81 -6.87
N SER A 80 -15.27 -8.53 -6.86
CA SER A 80 -15.50 -7.64 -5.73
C SER A 80 -16.47 -6.54 -6.15
N SER A 81 -17.53 -6.34 -5.37
CA SER A 81 -18.37 -5.16 -5.48
C SER A 81 -17.65 -3.92 -4.91
N ILE A 82 -18.11 -2.74 -5.30
CA ILE A 82 -17.64 -1.50 -4.66
C ILE A 82 -18.10 -1.55 -3.20
N PRO A 83 -17.17 -1.43 -2.22
CA PRO A 83 -17.55 -1.45 -0.82
C PRO A 83 -18.37 -0.21 -0.47
N GLU A 84 -19.31 -0.34 0.46
CA GLU A 84 -20.20 0.76 0.88
C GLU A 84 -19.47 1.82 1.72
N ASN A 85 -18.45 1.39 2.46
CA ASN A 85 -17.66 2.22 3.37
C ASN A 85 -16.24 1.64 3.57
N TRP A 86 -15.38 2.38 4.29
CA TRP A 86 -14.01 1.95 4.55
C TRP A 86 -13.91 0.67 5.39
N PHE A 87 -14.82 0.44 6.33
CA PHE A 87 -14.82 -0.80 7.14
C PHE A 87 -15.02 -2.03 6.24
N ALA A 88 -16.00 -1.96 5.33
CA ALA A 88 -16.21 -3.00 4.33
C ALA A 88 -15.01 -3.16 3.39
N ALA A 89 -14.42 -2.05 2.94
CA ALA A 89 -13.25 -2.06 2.06
C ALA A 89 -12.05 -2.80 2.70
N PHE A 90 -11.67 -2.41 3.91
CA PHE A 90 -10.56 -3.04 4.64
C PHE A 90 -10.89 -4.47 5.10
N GLY A 91 -12.15 -4.76 5.42
CA GLY A 91 -12.62 -6.12 5.71
C GLY A 91 -12.45 -7.06 4.51
N ASN A 92 -12.84 -6.60 3.32
CA ASN A 92 -12.64 -7.34 2.06
C ASN A 92 -11.15 -7.53 1.77
N TRP A 93 -10.34 -6.49 1.94
CA TRP A 93 -8.89 -6.63 1.78
C TRP A 93 -8.28 -7.67 2.73
N LYS A 94 -8.66 -7.65 4.01
CA LYS A 94 -8.18 -8.62 5.00
C LYS A 94 -8.55 -10.06 4.61
N SER A 95 -9.79 -10.29 4.14
CA SER A 95 -10.21 -11.64 3.75
C SER A 95 -9.43 -12.14 2.53
N CYS A 96 -9.21 -11.29 1.53
CA CYS A 96 -8.36 -11.61 0.37
C CYS A 96 -6.92 -11.89 0.78
N TYR A 97 -6.32 -11.05 1.63
CA TYR A 97 -4.95 -11.22 2.10
C TYR A 97 -4.74 -12.54 2.85
N LEU A 98 -5.67 -12.91 3.74
CA LEU A 98 -5.62 -14.20 4.45
C LEU A 98 -5.74 -15.41 3.52
N LYS A 99 -6.53 -15.31 2.44
CA LYS A 99 -6.61 -16.35 1.41
C LYS A 99 -5.30 -16.47 0.62
N ALA A 100 -4.70 -15.34 0.24
CA ALA A 100 -3.43 -15.31 -0.49
C ALA A 100 -2.30 -15.98 0.31
N ILE A 101 -2.18 -15.70 1.62
CA ILE A 101 -1.20 -16.37 2.49
C ILE A 101 -1.42 -17.88 2.54
N ARG A 102 -2.69 -18.34 2.56
CA ARG A 102 -3.02 -19.77 2.61
C ARG A 102 -2.72 -20.50 1.30
N LYS A 103 -2.86 -19.84 0.14
CA LYS A 103 -2.53 -20.42 -1.18
C LYS A 103 -1.01 -20.49 -1.45
N GLY A 104 -0.20 -19.70 -0.74
CA GLY A 104 1.26 -19.70 -0.87
C GLY A 104 1.98 -20.77 -0.03
N LYS A 105 1.25 -21.77 0.48
CA LYS A 105 1.79 -22.98 1.12
C LYS A 105 1.52 -24.21 0.28
#